data_AF-A0AA38UK99-F1
#
_entry.id   AF-A0AA38UK99-F1
#
_cell.length_a   1.000
_cell.length_b   1.000
_cell.length_c   1.000
_cell.angle_alpha   90.00
_cell.angle_beta   90.00
_cell.angle_gamma   90.00
#
_symmetry.space_group_name_H-M   'P 1'
#
loop_
_entity.id
_entity.type
_entity.pdbx_description
1 polymer ?
#
loop_
_entity_poly.entity_id
_entity_poly.type
_entity_poly.pdbx_seq_one_letter_code
_entity_poly.pdbx_strand_id
1 'polypeptide(L)'
;MLFPWVEEEKAALEARCQELGRKADDFALQQFLNLLITFRRILLQDAAVLYTQYPDWPMWNFSPFNIALFRSFALTSAEVISSAEECSRANLAAIPRHVAESFRGTATTVHIQQEAQRLESREMFSALSQQMDFLLSTVTTLVGPKARRQDIAKLLARTEPPLKPLPCSGSHILPSSGTSPPRVTQPLVVSPSHVPPTPSAMQSENSHSSAANPSPSFQTTSTNHLLSSDAALATIQRKAMQALEARYGQHRVANHVWNWADNTWLPSYQRVEIASIQSLRELWEELEVGIDGHLSISELEDGWKAKWRHGDRGASTDLSRRRRLVSLVKDISQKQDWTNKQALDFLSASFPISRTSSDERTRSVRSFLEAIPQKGTFRAYILDKCSAEHKT
;
A
#
# COMPACT_ATOMS: atom_id res chain seq x y z
N MET A 1 -9.17 4.27 -33.53
CA MET A 1 -9.07 4.66 -32.10
C MET A 1 -7.83 5.52 -31.90
N LEU A 2 -7.61 6.12 -30.72
CA LEU A 2 -6.38 6.87 -30.43
C LEU A 2 -5.15 5.97 -30.53
N PHE A 3 -4.03 6.47 -31.06
CA PHE A 3 -2.78 5.71 -31.29
C PHE A 3 -3.02 4.34 -31.99
N PRO A 4 -3.66 4.29 -33.17
CA PRO A 4 -4.19 3.04 -33.75
C PRO A 4 -3.12 2.03 -34.18
N TRP A 5 -1.85 2.46 -34.27
CA TRP A 5 -0.68 1.68 -34.64
C TRP A 5 -0.03 0.93 -33.46
N VAL A 6 -0.44 1.19 -32.21
CA VAL A 6 0.25 0.68 -31.02
C VAL A 6 0.11 -0.85 -30.87
N GLU A 7 -1.02 -1.42 -31.26
CA GLU A 7 -1.20 -2.88 -31.35
C GLU A 7 -0.31 -3.51 -32.41
N GLU A 8 -0.16 -2.86 -33.56
CA GLU A 8 0.64 -3.33 -34.70
C GLU A 8 2.14 -3.29 -34.37
N GLU A 9 2.64 -2.17 -33.83
CA GLU A 9 4.04 -2.07 -33.40
C GLU A 9 4.35 -2.98 -32.21
N LYS A 10 3.38 -3.25 -31.33
CA LYS A 10 3.53 -4.25 -30.26
C LYS A 10 3.65 -5.67 -30.82
N ALA A 11 2.79 -6.05 -31.77
CA ALA A 11 2.87 -7.34 -32.45
C ALA A 11 4.19 -7.47 -33.25
N ALA A 12 4.64 -6.40 -33.91
CA ALA A 12 5.92 -6.34 -34.60
C ALA A 12 7.12 -6.50 -33.64
N LEU A 13 7.08 -5.86 -32.47
CA LEU A 13 8.09 -6.04 -31.43
C LEU A 13 8.10 -7.49 -30.91
N GLU A 14 6.93 -8.05 -30.60
CA GLU A 14 6.79 -9.44 -30.13
C GLU A 14 7.30 -10.46 -31.17
N ALA A 15 7.09 -10.20 -32.48
CA ALA A 15 7.68 -11.01 -33.56
C ALA A 15 9.20 -10.86 -33.64
N ARG A 16 9.75 -9.64 -33.60
CA ARG A 16 11.21 -9.40 -33.59
C ARG A 16 11.89 -10.08 -32.40
N CYS A 17 11.26 -10.07 -31.22
CA CYS A 17 11.72 -10.78 -30.04
C CYS A 17 11.70 -12.32 -30.19
N GLN A 18 10.75 -12.88 -30.93
CA GLN A 18 10.70 -14.32 -31.23
C GLN A 18 11.81 -14.75 -32.22
N GLU A 19 12.06 -13.95 -33.27
CA GLU A 19 13.06 -14.25 -34.29
C GLU A 19 14.51 -14.05 -33.81
N LEU A 20 14.78 -12.94 -33.10
CA LEU A 20 16.13 -12.49 -32.77
C LEU A 20 16.50 -12.67 -31.29
N GLY A 21 15.54 -13.07 -30.45
CA GLY A 21 15.71 -13.21 -29.00
C GLY A 21 16.24 -11.93 -28.35
N ARG A 22 17.26 -12.07 -27.48
CA ARG A 22 17.89 -10.96 -26.74
C ARG A 22 18.50 -9.84 -27.60
N LYS A 23 18.61 -10.01 -28.93
CA LYS A 23 19.06 -8.94 -29.84
C LYS A 23 17.93 -7.94 -30.19
N ALA A 24 16.68 -8.27 -29.86
CA ALA A 24 15.50 -7.42 -30.07
C ALA A 24 14.79 -7.03 -28.75
N ASP A 25 15.40 -7.27 -27.59
CA ASP A 25 14.91 -6.82 -26.28
C ASP A 25 14.96 -5.27 -26.17
N ASP A 26 13.98 -4.57 -26.75
CA ASP A 26 13.77 -3.13 -26.55
C ASP A 26 12.75 -2.86 -25.43
N PHE A 27 13.27 -2.85 -24.20
CA PHE A 27 12.49 -2.52 -23.01
C PHE A 27 11.93 -1.09 -23.02
N ALA A 28 12.60 -0.14 -23.69
CA ALA A 28 12.15 1.25 -23.76
C ALA A 28 10.91 1.37 -24.66
N LEU A 29 10.95 0.76 -25.85
CA LEU A 29 9.81 0.67 -26.74
C LEU A 29 8.67 -0.13 -26.11
N GLN A 30 8.95 -1.27 -25.47
CA GLN A 30 7.93 -2.08 -24.80
C GLN A 30 7.16 -1.28 -23.75
N GLN A 31 7.86 -0.53 -22.88
CA GLN A 31 7.21 0.28 -21.85
C GLN A 31 6.53 1.53 -22.42
N PHE A 32 7.06 2.13 -23.48
CA PHE A 32 6.40 3.23 -24.18
C PHE A 32 5.07 2.80 -24.83
N LEU A 33 5.02 1.63 -25.45
CA LEU A 33 3.77 1.06 -26.00
C LEU A 33 2.75 0.76 -24.89
N ASN A 34 3.19 0.15 -23.77
CA ASN A 34 2.33 -0.06 -22.59
C ASN A 34 1.78 1.27 -22.02
N LEU A 35 2.60 2.32 -21.98
CA LEU A 35 2.19 3.65 -21.55
C LEU A 35 1.15 4.27 -22.49
N LEU A 36 1.31 4.13 -23.82
CA LEU A 36 0.32 4.62 -24.79
C LEU A 36 -1.02 3.87 -24.72
N ILE A 37 -1.01 2.56 -24.45
CA ILE A 37 -2.24 1.79 -24.18
C ILE A 37 -2.94 2.31 -22.90
N THR A 38 -2.15 2.62 -21.86
CA THR A 38 -2.65 3.14 -20.58
C THR A 38 -3.23 4.54 -20.75
N PHE A 39 -2.52 5.45 -21.42
CA PHE A 39 -3.00 6.78 -21.77
C PHE A 39 -4.22 6.75 -22.68
N ARG A 40 -4.31 5.83 -23.66
CA ARG A 40 -5.53 5.64 -24.47
C ARG A 40 -6.75 5.39 -23.58
N ARG A 41 -6.62 4.52 -22.57
CA ARG A 41 -7.73 4.19 -21.65
C ARG A 41 -8.17 5.44 -20.87
N ILE A 42 -7.22 6.10 -20.21
CA ILE A 42 -7.47 7.31 -19.40
C ILE A 42 -8.09 8.41 -20.27
N LEU A 43 -7.47 8.75 -21.41
CA LEU A 43 -7.97 9.78 -22.31
C LEU A 43 -9.37 9.50 -22.87
N LEU A 44 -9.77 8.24 -23.05
CA LEU A 44 -11.14 7.89 -23.46
C LEU A 44 -12.14 8.03 -22.31
N GLN A 45 -11.76 7.65 -21.08
CA GLN A 45 -12.59 7.81 -19.88
C GLN A 45 -12.80 9.30 -19.55
N ASP A 46 -11.72 10.07 -19.51
CA ASP A 46 -11.77 11.52 -19.24
C ASP A 46 -12.53 12.26 -20.34
N ALA A 47 -12.33 11.88 -21.62
CA ALA A 47 -13.09 12.45 -22.73
C ALA A 47 -14.60 12.19 -22.65
N ALA A 48 -15.04 11.04 -22.11
CA ALA A 48 -16.46 10.77 -21.90
C ALA A 48 -17.08 11.73 -20.86
N VAL A 49 -16.36 11.99 -19.77
CA VAL A 49 -16.78 12.96 -18.73
C VAL A 49 -16.75 14.38 -19.29
N LEU A 50 -15.67 14.78 -19.96
CA LEU A 50 -15.54 16.11 -20.56
C LEU A 50 -16.56 16.38 -21.67
N TYR A 51 -16.97 15.35 -22.44
CA TYR A 51 -18.01 15.50 -23.46
C TYR A 51 -19.39 15.84 -22.87
N THR A 52 -19.73 15.29 -21.69
CA THR A 52 -21.02 15.61 -21.04
C THR A 52 -21.00 16.95 -20.30
N GLN A 53 -19.82 17.41 -19.85
CA GLN A 53 -19.66 18.74 -19.25
C GLN A 53 -19.59 19.88 -20.30
N TYR A 54 -18.96 19.63 -21.45
CA TYR A 54 -18.68 20.64 -22.49
C TYR A 54 -19.03 20.13 -23.89
N PRO A 55 -20.31 19.82 -24.20
CA PRO A 55 -20.70 19.13 -25.44
C PRO A 55 -20.39 19.90 -26.73
N ASP A 56 -20.28 21.24 -26.66
CA ASP A 56 -20.00 22.10 -27.81
C ASP A 56 -18.51 22.20 -28.18
N TRP A 57 -17.61 21.54 -27.43
CA TRP A 57 -16.17 21.75 -27.60
C TRP A 57 -15.64 21.18 -28.93
N PRO A 58 -14.87 21.95 -29.75
CA PRO A 58 -14.58 21.55 -31.13
C PRO A 58 -13.86 20.20 -31.32
N MET A 59 -13.11 19.71 -30.32
CA MET A 59 -12.42 18.42 -30.40
C MET A 59 -13.37 17.23 -30.61
N TRP A 60 -14.63 17.37 -30.20
CA TRP A 60 -15.66 16.33 -30.34
C TRP A 60 -16.07 16.06 -31.78
N ASN A 61 -15.73 16.94 -32.73
CA ASN A 61 -16.03 16.76 -34.15
C ASN A 61 -14.99 15.87 -34.88
N PHE A 62 -13.91 15.49 -34.22
CA PHE A 62 -12.84 14.66 -34.77
C PHE A 62 -12.95 13.19 -34.33
N SER A 63 -12.39 12.28 -35.13
CA SER A 63 -12.30 10.85 -34.78
C SER A 63 -11.27 10.64 -33.67
N PRO A 64 -11.51 9.77 -32.66
CA PRO A 64 -12.63 8.83 -32.54
C PRO A 64 -13.88 9.42 -31.86
N PHE A 65 -13.87 10.67 -31.40
CA PHE A 65 -14.94 11.22 -30.56
C PHE A 65 -16.25 11.48 -31.32
N ASN A 66 -16.18 11.72 -32.63
CA ASN A 66 -17.34 11.98 -33.47
C ASN A 66 -18.18 10.74 -33.83
N ILE A 67 -17.74 9.52 -33.48
CA ILE A 67 -18.44 8.28 -33.85
C ILE A 67 -19.54 7.92 -32.85
N ALA A 68 -20.64 7.33 -33.34
CA ALA A 68 -21.78 6.94 -32.52
C ALA A 68 -21.40 6.05 -31.31
N LEU A 69 -20.44 5.13 -31.48
CA LEU A 69 -19.93 4.26 -30.42
C LEU A 69 -19.27 5.03 -29.25
N PHE A 70 -18.58 6.15 -29.54
CA PHE A 70 -18.05 7.00 -28.47
C PHE A 70 -19.19 7.79 -27.79
N ARG A 71 -20.18 8.28 -28.56
CA ARG A 71 -21.34 8.98 -28.01
C ARG A 71 -22.14 8.10 -27.05
N SER A 72 -22.44 6.85 -27.42
CA SER A 72 -23.12 5.90 -26.54
C SER A 72 -22.28 5.58 -25.30
N PHE A 73 -20.97 5.35 -25.47
CA PHE A 73 -20.06 5.12 -24.35
C PHE A 73 -20.04 6.30 -23.37
N ALA A 74 -20.01 7.54 -23.86
CA ALA A 74 -19.97 8.73 -23.01
C ALA A 74 -21.28 8.95 -22.24
N LEU A 75 -22.43 8.76 -22.88
CA LEU A 75 -23.75 8.86 -22.23
C LEU A 75 -23.91 7.81 -21.12
N THR A 76 -23.69 6.52 -21.43
CA THR A 76 -23.79 5.44 -20.43
C THR A 76 -22.75 5.59 -19.31
N SER A 77 -21.56 6.12 -19.59
CA SER A 77 -20.57 6.40 -18.55
C SER A 77 -21.04 7.49 -17.58
N ALA A 78 -21.68 8.56 -18.06
CA ALA A 78 -22.22 9.61 -17.21
C ALA A 78 -23.40 9.12 -16.35
N GLU A 79 -24.28 8.26 -16.90
CA GLU A 79 -25.35 7.59 -16.15
C GLU A 79 -24.79 6.73 -15.01
N VAL A 80 -23.77 5.91 -15.30
CA VAL A 80 -23.11 5.04 -14.30
C VAL A 80 -22.41 5.86 -13.21
N ILE A 81 -21.69 6.94 -13.58
CA ILE A 81 -21.04 7.84 -12.61
C ILE A 81 -22.08 8.52 -11.73
N SER A 82 -23.13 9.10 -12.30
CA SER A 82 -24.19 9.78 -11.56
C SER A 82 -24.93 8.83 -10.60
N SER A 83 -25.24 7.60 -11.05
CA SER A 83 -25.85 6.58 -10.20
C SER A 83 -24.93 6.11 -9.07
N ALA A 84 -23.61 6.04 -9.30
CA ALA A 84 -22.63 5.68 -8.27
C ALA A 84 -22.45 6.81 -7.24
N GLU A 85 -22.45 8.07 -7.68
CA GLU A 85 -22.42 9.24 -6.79
C GLU A 85 -23.68 9.34 -5.94
N GLU A 86 -24.87 9.13 -6.51
CA GLU A 86 -26.14 9.16 -5.75
C GLU A 86 -26.20 8.02 -4.73
N CYS A 87 -25.81 6.80 -5.12
CA CYS A 87 -25.68 5.67 -4.19
C CYS A 87 -24.70 5.99 -3.04
N SER A 88 -23.55 6.58 -3.36
CA SER A 88 -22.57 7.01 -2.35
C SER A 88 -23.14 8.08 -1.42
N ARG A 89 -23.86 9.07 -1.95
CA ARG A 89 -24.50 10.15 -1.20
C ARG A 89 -25.60 9.63 -0.27
N ALA A 90 -26.43 8.72 -0.75
CA ALA A 90 -27.45 8.04 0.04
C ALA A 90 -26.82 7.20 1.17
N ASN A 91 -25.76 6.46 0.89
CA ASN A 91 -25.03 5.68 1.90
C ASN A 91 -24.39 6.57 2.98
N LEU A 92 -23.82 7.72 2.60
CA LEU A 92 -23.30 8.71 3.55
C LEU A 92 -24.41 9.36 4.40
N ALA A 93 -25.57 9.65 3.80
CA ALA A 93 -26.72 10.18 4.53
C ALA A 93 -27.36 9.15 5.48
N ALA A 94 -27.22 7.85 5.17
CA ALA A 94 -27.72 6.73 5.97
C ALA A 94 -26.79 6.30 7.13
N ILE A 95 -25.64 6.97 7.34
CA ILE A 95 -24.73 6.64 8.44
C ILE A 95 -25.45 6.76 9.80
N PRO A 96 -25.47 5.70 10.64
CA PRO A 96 -26.13 5.76 11.94
C PRO A 96 -25.54 6.86 12.83
N ARG A 97 -26.40 7.62 13.51
CA ARG A 97 -25.99 8.79 14.32
C ARG A 97 -24.85 8.51 15.29
N HIS A 98 -24.88 7.37 15.99
CA HIS A 98 -23.81 6.99 16.93
C HIS A 98 -22.43 6.83 16.27
N VAL A 99 -22.36 6.46 14.98
CA VAL A 99 -21.10 6.40 14.21
C VAL A 99 -20.63 7.81 13.88
N ALA A 100 -21.53 8.68 13.42
CA ALA A 100 -21.22 10.09 13.12
C ALA A 100 -20.86 10.90 14.38
N GLU A 101 -21.49 10.61 15.52
CA GLU A 101 -21.22 11.20 16.84
C GLU A 101 -19.90 10.67 17.41
N SER A 102 -19.63 9.37 17.31
CA SER A 102 -18.33 8.79 17.69
C SER A 102 -17.19 9.36 16.85
N PHE A 103 -17.36 9.46 15.53
CA PHE A 103 -16.37 10.04 14.62
C PHE A 103 -16.17 11.54 14.86
N ARG A 104 -17.26 12.28 15.14
CA ARG A 104 -17.16 13.69 15.56
C ARG A 104 -16.40 13.82 16.87
N GLY A 105 -16.72 12.99 17.86
CA GLY A 105 -16.07 12.98 19.18
C GLY A 105 -14.57 12.68 19.09
N THR A 106 -14.17 11.65 18.34
CA THR A 106 -12.74 11.35 18.13
C THR A 106 -12.04 12.45 17.34
N ALA A 107 -12.66 13.01 16.30
CA ALA A 107 -12.11 14.14 15.56
C ALA A 107 -11.92 15.39 16.45
N THR A 108 -12.88 15.73 17.30
CA THR A 108 -12.74 16.85 18.25
C THR A 108 -11.66 16.60 19.29
N THR A 109 -11.57 15.38 19.84
CA THR A 109 -10.52 15.03 20.82
C THR A 109 -9.12 15.09 20.20
N VAL A 110 -8.95 14.57 18.97
CA VAL A 110 -7.68 14.68 18.23
C VAL A 110 -7.33 16.14 17.94
N HIS A 111 -8.31 16.97 17.57
CA HIS A 111 -8.08 18.39 17.31
C HIS A 111 -7.64 19.15 18.57
N ILE A 112 -8.35 18.95 19.69
CA ILE A 112 -8.01 19.55 21.00
C ILE A 112 -6.62 19.09 21.46
N GLN A 113 -6.30 17.80 21.32
CA GLN A 113 -4.98 17.27 21.68
C GLN A 113 -3.87 17.86 20.80
N GLN A 114 -4.11 18.01 19.49
CA GLN A 114 -3.16 18.61 18.55
C GLN A 114 -2.94 20.11 18.81
N GLU A 115 -3.98 20.84 19.25
CA GLU A 115 -3.86 22.25 19.63
C GLU A 115 -3.14 22.42 20.97
N ALA A 116 -3.44 21.59 21.97
CA ALA A 116 -2.69 21.54 23.23
C ALA A 116 -1.20 21.24 23.00
N GLN A 117 -0.89 20.23 22.18
CA GLN A 117 0.49 19.88 21.82
C GLN A 117 1.20 21.02 21.05
N ARG A 118 0.47 21.81 20.24
CA ARG A 118 1.02 23.03 19.60
C ARG A 118 1.33 24.14 20.59
N LEU A 119 0.53 24.31 21.66
CA LEU A 119 0.79 25.29 22.71
C LEU A 119 2.01 24.88 23.54
N GLU A 120 2.05 23.64 24.00
CA GLU A 120 3.19 23.06 24.74
C GLU A 120 4.49 23.13 23.92
N SER A 121 4.46 22.77 22.63
CA SER A 121 5.61 22.91 21.72
C SER A 121 6.07 24.37 21.58
N ARG A 122 5.14 25.34 21.62
CA ARG A 122 5.45 26.77 21.53
C ARG A 122 6.09 27.28 22.83
N GLU A 123 5.63 26.80 23.98
CA GLU A 123 6.24 27.14 25.29
C GLU A 123 7.64 26.55 25.42
N MET A 124 7.82 25.27 25.06
CA MET A 124 9.15 24.64 24.99
C MET A 124 10.10 25.36 24.04
N PHE A 125 9.64 25.74 22.84
CA PHE A 125 10.45 26.50 21.90
C PHE A 125 10.83 27.90 22.42
N SER A 126 9.91 28.57 23.14
CA SER A 126 10.19 29.85 23.80
C SER A 126 11.24 29.70 24.91
N ALA A 127 11.13 28.66 25.75
CA ALA A 127 12.09 28.40 26.81
C ALA A 127 13.49 28.06 26.26
N LEU A 128 13.55 27.24 25.19
CA LEU A 128 14.79 26.88 24.52
C LEU A 128 15.45 28.09 23.85
N SER A 129 14.67 28.99 23.23
CA SER A 129 15.20 30.26 22.69
C SER A 129 15.85 31.09 23.79
N GLN A 130 15.17 31.28 24.93
CA GLN A 130 15.70 32.06 26.05
C GLN A 130 17.00 31.45 26.62
N GLN A 131 17.14 30.12 26.66
CA GLN A 131 18.39 29.46 27.02
C GLN A 131 19.50 29.68 25.96
N MET A 132 19.17 29.64 24.68
CA MET A 132 20.13 29.94 23.60
C MET A 132 20.60 31.41 23.65
N ASP A 133 19.68 32.36 23.86
CA ASP A 133 20.00 33.79 23.98
C ASP A 133 20.89 34.06 25.21
N PHE A 134 20.61 33.42 26.35
CA PHE A 134 21.46 33.46 27.54
C PHE A 134 22.87 32.94 27.25
N LEU A 135 23.00 31.74 26.66
CA LEU A 135 24.29 31.17 26.28
C LEU A 135 25.05 32.06 25.29
N LEU A 136 24.36 32.62 24.29
CA LEU A 136 24.96 33.52 23.31
C LEU A 136 25.49 34.81 23.97
N SER A 137 24.74 35.36 24.92
CA SER A 137 25.17 36.52 25.70
C SER A 137 26.39 36.21 26.57
N THR A 138 26.41 35.07 27.27
CA THR A 138 27.53 34.64 28.13
C THR A 138 28.81 34.42 27.33
N VAL A 139 28.73 33.77 26.17
CA VAL A 139 29.89 33.62 25.25
C VAL A 139 30.35 34.98 24.72
N THR A 140 29.43 35.88 24.39
CA THR A 140 29.75 37.22 23.89
C THR A 140 30.43 38.11 24.95
N THR A 141 30.06 37.99 26.22
CA THR A 141 30.73 38.71 27.32
C THR A 141 32.11 38.16 27.66
N LEU A 142 32.35 36.86 27.45
CA LEU A 142 33.64 36.21 27.72
C LEU A 142 34.65 36.39 26.57
N VAL A 143 34.20 36.51 25.32
CA VAL A 143 35.07 36.64 24.14
C VAL A 143 35.12 38.10 23.66
N GLY A 144 35.97 38.90 24.31
CA GLY A 144 36.15 40.31 23.97
C GLY A 144 36.65 40.57 22.53
N PRO A 145 36.37 41.75 21.92
CA PRO A 145 36.28 41.87 20.45
C PRO A 145 37.57 41.80 19.60
N LYS A 146 38.73 41.44 20.18
CA LYS A 146 40.05 41.69 19.57
C LYS A 146 40.78 40.47 18.95
N ALA A 147 40.28 39.24 19.13
CA ALA A 147 41.03 38.03 18.78
C ALA A 147 40.70 37.36 17.42
N ARG A 148 39.79 37.93 16.59
CA ARG A 148 39.11 37.18 15.51
C ARG A 148 39.72 37.31 14.09
N ARG A 149 41.06 37.32 13.92
CA ARG A 149 41.68 37.43 12.56
C ARG A 149 42.91 36.58 12.21
N GLN A 150 43.53 35.80 13.12
CA GLN A 150 44.80 35.10 12.79
C GLN A 150 44.74 33.55 12.79
N ASP A 151 43.98 32.89 13.68
CA ASP A 151 44.23 31.47 13.94
C ASP A 151 43.44 30.46 13.08
N ILE A 152 42.33 30.87 12.45
CA ILE A 152 41.55 29.97 11.56
C ILE A 152 42.41 29.47 10.38
N ALA A 153 43.35 30.29 9.89
CA ALA A 153 44.23 29.93 8.78
C ALA A 153 45.27 28.84 9.13
N LYS A 154 45.52 28.54 10.41
CA LYS A 154 46.53 27.56 10.84
C LYS A 154 45.98 26.15 11.05
N LEU A 155 44.66 25.99 11.21
CA LEU A 155 44.07 24.72 11.66
C LEU A 155 43.90 23.65 10.56
N LEU A 156 44.03 24.02 9.29
CA LEU A 156 43.74 23.14 8.13
C LEU A 156 44.98 22.39 7.58
N ALA A 157 46.14 22.48 8.22
CA ALA A 157 47.43 22.21 7.57
C ALA A 157 48.24 21.01 8.12
N ARG A 158 47.68 20.09 8.93
CA ARG A 158 48.48 18.99 9.53
C ARG A 158 47.76 17.66 9.80
N THR A 159 47.65 16.86 8.73
CA THR A 159 47.97 15.40 8.61
C THR A 159 47.72 14.41 9.78
N GLU A 160 47.11 13.28 9.41
CA GLU A 160 47.15 11.91 10.00
C GLU A 160 48.56 11.37 10.38
N PRO A 161 48.75 10.16 11.00
CA PRO A 161 47.81 9.05 11.31
C PRO A 161 47.81 8.57 12.78
N PRO A 162 47.21 7.41 13.15
CA PRO A 162 48.02 6.19 13.36
C PRO A 162 47.31 4.82 13.07
N LEU A 163 47.86 3.71 13.60
CA LEU A 163 47.65 2.31 13.20
C LEU A 163 46.67 1.46 14.08
N LYS A 164 46.31 0.28 13.56
CA LYS A 164 45.70 -0.91 14.23
C LYS A 164 46.74 -1.69 15.11
N PRO A 165 46.47 -2.86 15.77
CA PRO A 165 45.21 -3.64 16.00
C PRO A 165 44.97 -4.29 17.41
N LEU A 166 43.75 -4.81 17.66
CA LEU A 166 43.40 -6.01 18.50
C LEU A 166 43.72 -5.97 20.04
N PRO A 167 43.37 -7.01 20.85
CA PRO A 167 42.03 -7.59 21.10
C PRO A 167 41.72 -7.85 22.60
N CYS A 168 40.50 -8.31 22.96
CA CYS A 168 40.32 -9.41 23.93
C CYS A 168 38.86 -9.94 23.97
N SER A 169 38.67 -11.14 24.54
CA SER A 169 37.39 -11.89 24.58
C SER A 169 36.85 -12.04 26.01
N GLY A 170 35.55 -12.32 26.17
CA GLY A 170 34.94 -12.69 27.45
C GLY A 170 33.44 -13.02 27.38
N SER A 171 33.09 -14.29 27.52
CA SER A 171 31.70 -14.80 27.52
C SER A 171 31.01 -14.63 28.88
N HIS A 172 29.67 -14.77 28.97
CA HIS A 172 29.00 -15.88 29.71
C HIS A 172 27.46 -15.71 29.89
N ILE A 173 26.72 -16.73 29.40
CA ILE A 173 25.60 -17.45 30.08
C ILE A 173 24.20 -16.78 30.26
N LEU A 174 23.19 -17.67 30.25
CA LEU A 174 21.71 -17.57 30.29
C LEU A 174 21.18 -18.19 31.64
N PRO A 175 19.87 -18.44 31.93
CA PRO A 175 18.57 -17.94 31.39
C PRO A 175 17.51 -17.57 32.49
N SER A 176 16.28 -17.27 32.03
CA SER A 176 14.99 -17.86 32.49
C SER A 176 13.96 -17.02 33.29
N SER A 177 12.71 -17.51 33.24
CA SER A 177 11.49 -17.08 33.98
C SER A 177 10.83 -15.76 33.55
N GLY A 178 9.52 -15.66 33.24
CA GLY A 178 8.53 -16.70 32.93
C GLY A 178 7.26 -16.68 33.80
N THR A 179 6.28 -15.81 33.51
CA THR A 179 4.95 -15.80 34.17
C THR A 179 3.86 -15.29 33.22
N SER A 180 2.61 -15.74 33.39
CA SER A 180 1.40 -15.21 32.73
C SER A 180 0.18 -15.37 33.64
N PRO A 181 -0.75 -14.40 33.65
CA PRO A 181 -2.14 -14.65 34.08
C PRO A 181 -3.15 -14.08 33.03
N PRO A 182 -4.47 -13.96 33.27
CA PRO A 182 -5.40 -14.90 32.63
C PRO A 182 -6.53 -14.24 31.80
N ARG A 183 -7.28 -15.07 31.05
CA ARG A 183 -8.40 -14.67 30.19
C ARG A 183 -9.75 -14.85 30.89
N VAL A 184 -10.53 -13.78 31.01
CA VAL A 184 -11.92 -13.81 31.51
C VAL A 184 -12.87 -14.35 30.43
N THR A 185 -13.95 -15.03 30.84
CA THR A 185 -14.94 -15.71 29.97
C THR A 185 -16.35 -15.54 30.55
N GLN A 186 -17.37 -15.29 29.71
CA GLN A 186 -18.83 -15.54 29.87
C GLN A 186 -19.66 -14.54 29.01
N PRO A 187 -20.98 -14.75 28.78
CA PRO A 187 -21.70 -16.03 28.58
C PRO A 187 -22.65 -16.01 27.36
N LEU A 188 -23.34 -17.13 27.13
CA LEU A 188 -24.43 -17.31 26.15
C LEU A 188 -25.81 -16.97 26.78
N VAL A 189 -26.80 -16.55 25.99
CA VAL A 189 -28.22 -16.43 26.40
C VAL A 189 -29.14 -16.99 25.29
N VAL A 190 -30.32 -17.52 25.65
CA VAL A 190 -31.22 -18.31 24.79
C VAL A 190 -32.64 -17.70 24.74
N SER A 191 -33.39 -18.00 23.66
CA SER A 191 -34.78 -17.59 23.37
C SER A 191 -35.83 -18.04 24.40
N PRO A 192 -37.08 -17.52 24.33
CA PRO A 192 -38.16 -18.33 23.73
C PRO A 192 -39.22 -17.54 22.91
N SER A 193 -40.26 -18.22 22.43
CA SER A 193 -41.26 -17.77 21.42
C SER A 193 -42.68 -17.56 21.98
N HIS A 194 -43.57 -16.87 21.24
CA HIS A 194 -45.04 -17.10 21.28
C HIS A 194 -45.78 -16.60 20.02
N VAL A 195 -46.97 -17.20 19.75
CA VAL A 195 -47.81 -17.22 18.51
C VAL A 195 -49.23 -17.71 18.91
N PRO A 196 -50.38 -17.55 18.18
CA PRO A 196 -50.90 -16.54 17.22
C PRO A 196 -52.16 -15.81 17.84
N PRO A 197 -53.36 -15.52 17.21
CA PRO A 197 -54.18 -16.31 16.25
C PRO A 197 -54.66 -15.59 14.94
N THR A 198 -55.21 -16.39 14.02
CA THR A 198 -55.85 -16.03 12.71
C THR A 198 -57.39 -15.92 12.85
N PRO A 199 -58.20 -15.55 11.81
CA PRO A 199 -58.73 -16.60 10.91
C PRO A 199 -59.14 -16.20 9.45
N SER A 200 -59.18 -17.21 8.56
CA SER A 200 -60.07 -17.37 7.37
C SER A 200 -59.99 -16.36 6.19
N ALA A 201 -60.09 -16.75 4.91
CA ALA A 201 -60.16 -18.05 4.20
C ALA A 201 -59.79 -17.78 2.69
N MET A 202 -59.91 -18.61 1.64
CA MET A 202 -60.66 -19.85 1.33
C MET A 202 -59.89 -20.74 0.30
N GLN A 203 -60.45 -21.94 0.02
CA GLN A 203 -60.59 -22.68 -1.25
C GLN A 203 -59.68 -22.32 -2.47
N SER A 204 -59.13 -23.27 -3.26
CA SER A 204 -59.56 -24.65 -3.54
C SER A 204 -58.41 -25.65 -3.87
N GLU A 205 -58.79 -26.92 -3.99
CA GLU A 205 -58.01 -28.11 -4.40
C GLU A 205 -57.62 -28.06 -5.91
N ASN A 206 -56.81 -28.96 -6.51
CA ASN A 206 -56.42 -30.32 -6.12
C ASN A 206 -55.03 -30.77 -6.65
N SER A 207 -54.58 -31.90 -6.11
CA SER A 207 -53.26 -32.56 -6.15
C SER A 207 -52.78 -33.11 -7.50
N HIS A 208 -51.45 -33.19 -7.67
CA HIS A 208 -50.74 -34.40 -8.13
C HIS A 208 -49.27 -34.39 -7.64
N SER A 209 -48.72 -35.56 -7.29
CA SER A 209 -47.51 -35.67 -6.45
C SER A 209 -46.28 -36.25 -7.15
N SER A 210 -45.08 -35.70 -6.88
CA SER A 210 -43.82 -36.47 -6.72
C SER A 210 -42.67 -35.61 -6.16
N ALA A 211 -41.71 -36.26 -5.50
CA ALA A 211 -40.73 -35.61 -4.62
C ALA A 211 -39.44 -35.12 -5.31
N ALA A 212 -38.87 -34.02 -4.80
CA ALA A 212 -37.45 -33.67 -4.90
C ALA A 212 -37.03 -32.72 -3.76
N ASN A 213 -35.76 -32.78 -3.32
CA ASN A 213 -35.21 -31.88 -2.29
C ASN A 213 -34.91 -30.48 -2.86
N PRO A 214 -35.19 -29.39 -2.11
CA PRO A 214 -34.63 -28.07 -2.41
C PRO A 214 -33.21 -27.94 -1.84
N SER A 215 -32.20 -28.03 -2.69
CA SER A 215 -30.84 -27.58 -2.35
C SER A 215 -30.80 -26.05 -2.28
N PRO A 216 -30.13 -25.41 -1.30
CA PRO A 216 -30.02 -23.96 -1.24
C PRO A 216 -29.18 -23.43 -2.40
N SER A 217 -29.79 -22.59 -3.24
CA SER A 217 -29.13 -21.97 -4.39
C SER A 217 -28.18 -20.85 -3.96
N PHE A 218 -26.90 -21.18 -3.81
CA PHE A 218 -25.86 -20.16 -3.62
C PHE A 218 -25.72 -19.31 -4.88
N GLN A 219 -25.82 -17.99 -4.70
CA GLN A 219 -25.68 -17.02 -5.79
C GLN A 219 -24.23 -16.99 -6.28
N THR A 220 -24.02 -17.26 -7.57
CA THR A 220 -22.71 -17.15 -8.22
C THR A 220 -22.42 -15.70 -8.56
N THR A 221 -21.80 -14.97 -7.63
CA THR A 221 -21.14 -13.69 -7.91
C THR A 221 -20.00 -13.91 -8.93
N SER A 222 -19.85 -13.01 -9.90
CA SER A 222 -18.83 -13.13 -10.95
C SER A 222 -17.41 -13.24 -10.39
N THR A 223 -16.70 -14.32 -10.72
CA THR A 223 -15.33 -14.56 -10.27
C THR A 223 -14.34 -14.64 -11.44
N ASN A 224 -13.18 -14.02 -11.28
CA ASN A 224 -12.11 -13.96 -12.29
C ASN A 224 -11.26 -15.25 -12.37
N HIS A 225 -11.91 -16.43 -12.28
CA HIS A 225 -11.25 -17.74 -12.35
C HIS A 225 -12.07 -18.76 -13.14
N LEU A 226 -11.42 -19.49 -14.05
CA LEU A 226 -12.04 -20.56 -14.82
C LEU A 226 -12.01 -21.88 -14.02
N LEU A 227 -13.18 -22.45 -13.76
CA LEU A 227 -13.29 -23.81 -13.20
C LEU A 227 -13.08 -24.86 -14.31
N SER A 228 -12.59 -26.04 -13.91
CA SER A 228 -12.46 -27.19 -14.80
C SER A 228 -13.83 -27.73 -15.23
N SER A 229 -13.90 -28.31 -16.43
CA SER A 229 -15.06 -29.08 -16.90
C SER A 229 -15.22 -30.43 -16.17
N ASP A 230 -14.17 -30.92 -15.50
CA ASP A 230 -14.26 -32.08 -14.62
C ASP A 230 -14.93 -31.68 -13.29
N ALA A 231 -16.09 -32.28 -13.01
CA ALA A 231 -16.88 -32.02 -11.81
C ALA A 231 -16.16 -32.36 -10.49
N ALA A 232 -15.26 -33.35 -10.48
CA ALA A 232 -14.47 -33.68 -9.31
C ALA A 232 -13.41 -32.58 -9.05
N LEU A 233 -12.66 -32.21 -10.08
CA LEU A 233 -11.66 -31.15 -9.98
C LEU A 233 -12.29 -29.78 -9.68
N ALA A 234 -13.42 -29.45 -10.31
CA ALA A 234 -14.18 -28.22 -10.04
C ALA A 234 -14.66 -28.13 -8.58
N THR A 235 -14.96 -29.27 -7.94
CA THR A 235 -15.35 -29.32 -6.52
C THR A 235 -14.15 -29.07 -5.60
N ILE A 236 -12.97 -29.61 -5.93
CA ILE A 236 -11.71 -29.32 -5.23
C ILE A 236 -11.34 -27.83 -5.39
N GLN A 237 -11.40 -27.30 -6.61
CA GLN A 237 -11.15 -25.90 -6.95
C GLN A 237 -12.07 -24.94 -6.17
N ARG A 238 -13.38 -25.22 -6.12
CA ARG A 238 -14.35 -24.39 -5.38
C ARG A 238 -14.06 -24.37 -3.88
N LYS A 239 -13.79 -25.54 -3.29
CA LYS A 239 -13.42 -25.65 -1.86
C LYS A 239 -12.11 -24.94 -1.55
N ALA A 240 -11.13 -25.00 -2.45
CA ALA A 240 -9.87 -24.27 -2.32
C ALA A 240 -10.08 -22.74 -2.40
N MET A 241 -10.96 -22.25 -3.29
CA MET A 241 -11.25 -20.82 -3.37
C MET A 241 -11.98 -20.31 -2.12
N GLN A 242 -12.99 -21.04 -1.63
CA GLN A 242 -13.69 -20.71 -0.38
C GLN A 242 -12.74 -20.63 0.82
N ALA A 243 -11.69 -21.47 0.86
CA ALA A 243 -10.67 -21.39 1.90
C ALA A 243 -9.77 -20.14 1.79
N LEU A 244 -9.57 -19.59 0.57
CA LEU A 244 -8.88 -18.31 0.38
C LEU A 244 -9.80 -17.13 0.74
N GLU A 245 -11.05 -17.15 0.30
CA GLU A 245 -12.06 -16.12 0.63
C GLU A 245 -12.26 -16.00 2.14
N ALA A 246 -12.30 -17.14 2.85
CA ALA A 246 -12.38 -17.18 4.31
C ALA A 246 -11.10 -16.74 5.03
N ARG A 247 -9.91 -16.92 4.43
CA ARG A 247 -8.62 -16.52 5.03
C ARG A 247 -8.29 -15.04 4.82
N TYR A 248 -8.60 -14.49 3.65
CA TYR A 248 -8.12 -13.18 3.21
C TYR A 248 -9.23 -12.15 2.93
N GLY A 249 -10.50 -12.58 2.96
CA GLY A 249 -11.67 -11.77 2.62
C GLY A 249 -12.02 -11.82 1.13
N GLN A 250 -13.30 -12.12 0.83
CA GLN A 250 -13.80 -12.33 -0.54
C GLN A 250 -13.45 -11.18 -1.50
N HIS A 251 -13.61 -9.92 -1.09
CA HIS A 251 -13.27 -8.75 -1.91
C HIS A 251 -11.80 -8.76 -2.35
N ARG A 252 -10.86 -9.03 -1.43
CA ARG A 252 -9.43 -9.05 -1.73
C ARG A 252 -9.02 -10.22 -2.61
N VAL A 253 -9.73 -11.35 -2.51
CA VAL A 253 -9.54 -12.52 -3.39
C VAL A 253 -10.08 -12.24 -4.80
N ALA A 254 -11.23 -11.59 -4.93
CA ALA A 254 -11.85 -11.28 -6.23
C ALA A 254 -11.01 -10.35 -7.13
N ASN A 255 -10.16 -9.51 -6.52
CA ASN A 255 -9.29 -8.57 -7.23
C ASN A 255 -8.14 -9.25 -8.01
N HIS A 256 -7.71 -10.48 -7.65
CA HIS A 256 -6.67 -11.20 -8.40
C HIS A 256 -7.23 -12.03 -9.54
N VAL A 257 -6.42 -12.18 -10.60
CA VAL A 257 -6.59 -13.26 -11.58
C VAL A 257 -5.93 -14.52 -11.03
N TRP A 258 -6.67 -15.64 -11.00
CA TRP A 258 -6.21 -16.90 -10.40
C TRP A 258 -5.94 -17.98 -11.43
N ASN A 259 -4.79 -18.66 -11.31
CA ASN A 259 -4.42 -19.81 -12.14
C ASN A 259 -4.40 -21.08 -11.29
N TRP A 260 -4.96 -22.18 -11.78
CA TRP A 260 -4.94 -23.47 -11.07
C TRP A 260 -3.71 -24.29 -11.47
N ALA A 261 -2.79 -24.53 -10.52
CA ALA A 261 -1.63 -25.39 -10.72
C ALA A 261 -1.18 -26.04 -9.40
N ASP A 262 -0.53 -27.20 -9.48
CA ASP A 262 -0.11 -28.02 -8.31
C ASP A 262 -1.25 -28.35 -7.33
N ASN A 263 -2.50 -28.44 -7.82
CA ASN A 263 -3.73 -28.52 -7.02
C ASN A 263 -3.93 -27.33 -6.04
N THR A 264 -3.44 -26.15 -6.41
CA THR A 264 -3.62 -24.88 -5.68
C THR A 264 -4.06 -23.76 -6.63
N TRP A 265 -4.78 -22.78 -6.09
CA TRP A 265 -4.95 -21.49 -6.77
C TRP A 265 -3.72 -20.62 -6.56
N LEU A 266 -3.03 -20.25 -7.63
CA LEU A 266 -1.92 -19.29 -7.65
C LEU A 266 -2.44 -17.91 -8.07
N PRO A 267 -2.17 -16.84 -7.30
CA PRO A 267 -2.51 -15.48 -7.69
C PRO A 267 -1.53 -14.97 -8.75
N SER A 268 -2.06 -14.30 -9.78
CA SER A 268 -1.26 -13.45 -10.65
C SER A 268 -1.13 -12.07 -10.01
N TYR A 269 0.08 -11.66 -9.66
CA TYR A 269 0.35 -10.39 -8.97
C TYR A 269 1.39 -9.56 -9.72
N GLN A 270 0.96 -8.42 -10.25
CA GLN A 270 1.85 -7.42 -10.84
C GLN A 270 2.35 -6.47 -9.76
N ARG A 271 3.65 -6.53 -9.48
CA ARG A 271 4.33 -5.69 -8.48
C ARG A 271 4.50 -4.26 -9.02
N VAL A 272 4.36 -3.25 -8.17
CA VAL A 272 4.53 -1.84 -8.58
C VAL A 272 6.01 -1.60 -8.92
N GLU A 273 6.32 -0.89 -10.01
CA GLU A 273 7.72 -0.66 -10.38
C GLU A 273 8.42 0.25 -9.35
N ILE A 274 9.56 -0.20 -8.81
CA ILE A 274 10.32 0.50 -7.75
C ILE A 274 10.81 1.92 -8.14
N ALA A 275 10.72 2.28 -9.43
CA ALA A 275 11.03 3.61 -9.95
C ALA A 275 9.79 4.55 -10.04
N SER A 276 8.58 3.98 -10.02
CA SER A 276 7.32 4.74 -9.97
C SER A 276 6.93 5.12 -8.54
N ILE A 277 7.27 4.27 -7.56
CA ILE A 277 7.02 4.49 -6.13
C ILE A 277 7.71 5.78 -5.66
N GLN A 278 6.92 6.69 -5.10
CA GLN A 278 7.36 8.03 -4.68
C GLN A 278 7.64 8.11 -3.18
N SER A 279 7.06 7.24 -2.35
CA SER A 279 7.22 7.29 -0.89
C SER A 279 7.54 5.95 -0.23
N LEU A 280 8.10 6.01 1.00
CA LEU A 280 8.32 4.82 1.84
C LEU A 280 7.01 4.23 2.37
N ARG A 281 5.96 5.05 2.46
CA ARG A 281 4.60 4.68 2.87
C ARG A 281 3.93 3.79 1.82
N GLU A 282 3.92 4.23 0.57
CA GLU A 282 3.43 3.50 -0.60
C GLU A 282 4.13 2.14 -0.77
N LEU A 283 5.47 2.10 -0.59
CA LEU A 283 6.22 0.85 -0.58
C LEU A 283 5.81 -0.08 0.58
N TRP A 284 5.58 0.46 1.77
CA TRP A 284 5.11 -0.33 2.91
C TRP A 284 3.71 -0.89 2.68
N GLU A 285 2.84 -0.10 2.05
CA GLU A 285 1.48 -0.50 1.69
C GLU A 285 1.50 -1.69 0.71
N GLU A 286 2.35 -1.69 -0.34
CA GLU A 286 2.55 -2.89 -1.18
C GLU A 286 3.04 -4.12 -0.38
N LEU A 287 3.90 -3.89 0.63
CA LEU A 287 4.60 -4.96 1.34
C LEU A 287 3.76 -5.66 2.40
N GLU A 288 3.06 -4.92 3.27
CA GLU A 288 2.40 -5.48 4.46
C GLU A 288 0.88 -5.19 4.53
N VAL A 289 0.32 -4.39 3.61
CA VAL A 289 -1.13 -4.01 3.61
C VAL A 289 -1.88 -4.52 2.36
N GLY A 290 -1.24 -4.44 1.20
CA GLY A 290 -1.85 -4.58 -0.12
C GLY A 290 -2.22 -3.22 -0.73
N ILE A 291 -2.07 -3.10 -2.05
CA ILE A 291 -2.46 -1.94 -2.86
C ILE A 291 -3.72 -2.29 -3.67
N ASP A 292 -4.58 -1.31 -3.92
CA ASP A 292 -5.81 -1.44 -4.72
C ASP A 292 -6.68 -2.64 -4.33
N GLY A 293 -6.80 -2.90 -3.03
CA GLY A 293 -7.56 -4.03 -2.48
C GLY A 293 -6.96 -5.42 -2.75
N HIS A 294 -5.74 -5.54 -3.26
CA HIS A 294 -5.06 -6.83 -3.45
C HIS A 294 -4.51 -7.38 -2.12
N LEU A 295 -3.83 -8.54 -2.21
CA LEU A 295 -3.02 -9.09 -1.11
C LEU A 295 -1.69 -8.33 -1.01
N SER A 296 -1.15 -8.24 0.19
CA SER A 296 0.21 -7.75 0.42
C SER A 296 1.27 -8.76 -0.03
N ILE A 297 2.47 -8.29 -0.33
CA ILE A 297 3.60 -9.17 -0.66
C ILE A 297 3.90 -10.15 0.49
N SER A 298 3.80 -9.73 1.75
CA SER A 298 4.00 -10.63 2.90
C SER A 298 2.92 -11.72 2.98
N GLU A 299 1.64 -11.42 2.72
CA GLU A 299 0.58 -12.44 2.63
C GLU A 299 0.78 -13.41 1.46
N LEU A 300 1.36 -12.94 0.35
CA LEU A 300 1.71 -13.77 -0.81
C LEU A 300 2.90 -14.70 -0.51
N GLU A 301 3.93 -14.22 0.20
CA GLU A 301 5.03 -15.07 0.69
C GLU A 301 4.54 -16.09 1.75
N ASP A 302 3.62 -15.72 2.64
CA ASP A 302 3.05 -16.64 3.64
C ASP A 302 2.08 -17.68 3.04
N GLY A 303 1.32 -17.32 2.01
CA GLY A 303 0.40 -18.23 1.33
C GLY A 303 1.10 -19.20 0.36
N TRP A 304 2.05 -18.69 -0.44
CA TRP A 304 2.60 -19.41 -1.60
C TRP A 304 4.13 -19.43 -1.68
N LYS A 305 4.83 -18.81 -0.73
CA LYS A 305 6.31 -18.77 -0.63
C LYS A 305 6.96 -18.21 -1.89
N ALA A 306 7.50 -19.08 -2.74
CA ALA A 306 8.08 -18.70 -4.03
C ALA A 306 7.15 -18.91 -5.23
N LYS A 307 6.07 -19.68 -5.09
CA LYS A 307 5.24 -20.14 -6.22
C LYS A 307 4.44 -19.01 -6.89
N TRP A 308 4.02 -17.99 -6.14
CA TRP A 308 3.31 -16.82 -6.70
C TRP A 308 4.17 -15.99 -7.67
N ARG A 309 5.48 -16.19 -7.69
CA ARG A 309 6.45 -15.45 -8.53
C ARG A 309 6.76 -16.16 -9.86
N HIS A 310 5.88 -17.04 -10.31
CA HIS A 310 6.13 -17.90 -11.46
C HIS A 310 6.40 -17.09 -12.74
N GLY A 311 7.60 -17.24 -13.30
CA GLY A 311 8.05 -16.54 -14.52
C GLY A 311 8.89 -15.26 -14.28
N ASP A 312 8.78 -14.60 -13.13
CA ASP A 312 9.54 -13.36 -12.85
C ASP A 312 10.99 -13.67 -12.43
N ARG A 313 11.89 -13.63 -13.41
CA ARG A 313 13.34 -13.84 -13.23
C ARG A 313 14.08 -12.67 -12.53
N GLY A 314 13.39 -11.57 -12.17
CA GLY A 314 13.94 -10.45 -11.40
C GLY A 314 13.44 -10.38 -9.95
N ALA A 315 12.30 -10.99 -9.62
CA ALA A 315 11.60 -10.81 -8.34
C ALA A 315 12.47 -11.04 -7.09
N SER A 316 13.31 -12.08 -7.09
CA SER A 316 14.06 -12.47 -5.89
C SER A 316 15.00 -11.35 -5.39
N THR A 317 15.72 -10.71 -6.30
CA THR A 317 16.67 -9.63 -5.96
C THR A 317 15.94 -8.33 -5.59
N ASP A 318 14.81 -8.04 -6.25
CA ASP A 318 14.01 -6.84 -5.96
C ASP A 318 13.29 -6.96 -4.61
N LEU A 319 12.61 -8.07 -4.33
CA LEU A 319 12.02 -8.35 -3.02
C LEU A 319 13.07 -8.35 -1.91
N SER A 320 14.28 -8.83 -2.18
CA SER A 320 15.39 -8.76 -1.22
C SER A 320 15.94 -7.35 -0.98
N ARG A 321 15.67 -6.37 -1.87
CA ARG A 321 15.81 -4.94 -1.54
C ARG A 321 14.65 -4.48 -0.68
N ARG A 322 13.41 -4.73 -1.09
CA ARG A 322 12.19 -4.22 -0.43
C ARG A 322 12.06 -4.68 1.03
N ARG A 323 12.40 -5.95 1.34
CA ARG A 323 12.45 -6.46 2.73
C ARG A 323 13.40 -5.68 3.65
N ARG A 324 14.33 -4.87 3.12
CA ARG A 324 15.18 -3.97 3.93
C ARG A 324 14.36 -2.89 4.63
N LEU A 325 13.28 -2.39 4.01
CA LEU A 325 12.34 -1.47 4.69
C LEU A 325 11.56 -2.22 5.77
N VAL A 326 11.00 -3.39 5.46
CA VAL A 326 10.26 -4.22 6.44
C VAL A 326 11.10 -4.49 7.68
N SER A 327 12.36 -4.88 7.48
CA SER A 327 13.33 -5.08 8.56
C SER A 327 13.75 -3.75 9.23
N LEU A 328 13.87 -2.63 8.53
CA LEU A 328 14.23 -1.35 9.16
C LEU A 328 13.11 -0.84 10.09
N VAL A 329 11.86 -0.87 9.62
CA VAL A 329 10.69 -0.46 10.39
C VAL A 329 10.50 -1.36 11.63
N LYS A 330 10.72 -2.67 11.49
CA LYS A 330 10.63 -3.62 12.61
C LYS A 330 11.75 -3.41 13.64
N ASP A 331 13.00 -3.15 13.22
CA ASP A 331 14.08 -2.75 14.15
C ASP A 331 13.79 -1.41 14.86
N ILE A 332 13.29 -0.40 14.15
CA ILE A 332 12.91 0.90 14.75
C ILE A 332 11.80 0.72 15.78
N SER A 333 10.75 -0.03 15.41
CA SER A 333 9.62 -0.34 16.29
C SER A 333 10.07 -1.02 17.58
N GLN A 334 11.01 -1.98 17.47
CA GLN A 334 11.60 -2.68 18.62
C GLN A 334 12.59 -1.84 19.45
N LYS A 335 13.24 -0.83 18.87
CA LYS A 335 14.21 0.03 19.59
C LYS A 335 13.51 1.13 20.43
N GLN A 336 12.22 1.37 20.20
CA GLN A 336 11.47 2.54 20.72
C GLN A 336 10.08 2.20 21.29
N ASP A 337 9.69 0.92 21.30
CA ASP A 337 8.30 0.47 21.53
C ASP A 337 7.25 1.19 20.65
N TRP A 338 7.67 1.63 19.46
CA TRP A 338 6.83 2.33 18.49
C TRP A 338 5.99 1.34 17.66
N THR A 339 4.81 1.80 17.22
CA THR A 339 4.08 1.09 16.16
C THR A 339 4.80 1.22 14.81
N ASN A 340 4.61 0.24 13.92
CA ASN A 340 5.10 0.31 12.53
C ASN A 340 4.71 1.63 11.84
N LYS A 341 3.53 2.20 12.17
CA LYS A 341 3.08 3.50 11.66
C LYS A 341 3.99 4.64 12.12
N GLN A 342 4.25 4.76 13.43
CA GLN A 342 5.15 5.79 13.97
C GLN A 342 6.57 5.66 13.39
N ALA A 343 7.07 4.44 13.25
CA ALA A 343 8.36 4.16 12.61
C ALA A 343 8.39 4.60 11.13
N LEU A 344 7.31 4.42 10.36
CA LEU A 344 7.19 4.92 8.98
C LEU A 344 7.04 6.44 8.89
N ASP A 345 6.28 7.05 9.81
CA ASP A 345 6.08 8.50 9.85
C ASP A 345 7.39 9.20 10.21
N PHE A 346 8.17 8.66 11.18
CA PHE A 346 9.56 9.04 11.44
C PHE A 346 10.43 8.91 10.18
N LEU A 347 10.45 7.74 9.52
CA LEU A 347 11.28 7.56 8.32
C LEU A 347 10.91 8.55 7.20
N SER A 348 9.62 8.84 7.03
CA SER A 348 9.12 9.73 5.98
C SER A 348 9.44 11.21 6.26
N ALA A 349 9.37 11.64 7.53
CA ALA A 349 9.73 13.01 7.94
C ALA A 349 11.26 13.22 8.02
N SER A 350 11.98 12.20 8.51
CA SER A 350 13.41 12.28 8.83
C SER A 350 14.31 11.93 7.63
N PHE A 351 13.75 11.27 6.59
CA PHE A 351 14.39 10.91 5.31
C PHE A 351 13.43 11.06 4.10
N PRO A 352 12.92 12.27 3.82
CA PRO A 352 11.95 12.50 2.73
C PRO A 352 12.56 12.17 1.37
N ILE A 353 11.83 11.38 0.57
CA ILE A 353 12.24 11.00 -0.79
C ILE A 353 11.94 12.15 -1.75
N SER A 354 12.96 12.63 -2.47
CA SER A 354 12.80 13.67 -3.48
C SER A 354 13.88 13.58 -4.56
N ARG A 355 13.48 13.63 -5.83
CA ARG A 355 14.39 13.61 -6.99
C ARG A 355 15.40 14.76 -6.99
N THR A 356 15.10 15.87 -6.31
CA THR A 356 15.99 17.04 -6.17
C THR A 356 16.86 17.00 -4.90
N SER A 357 16.84 15.91 -4.13
CA SER A 357 17.64 15.78 -2.91
C SER A 357 19.14 15.88 -3.18
N SER A 358 19.81 16.68 -2.34
CA SER A 358 21.27 16.74 -2.25
C SER A 358 21.85 15.43 -1.70
N ASP A 359 21.14 14.73 -0.81
CA ASP A 359 21.49 13.39 -0.36
C ASP A 359 21.06 12.35 -1.40
N GLU A 360 22.04 11.75 -2.06
CA GLU A 360 21.83 10.70 -3.05
C GLU A 360 21.03 9.50 -2.51
N ARG A 361 21.10 9.24 -1.21
CA ARG A 361 20.37 8.15 -0.54
C ARG A 361 18.86 8.40 -0.52
N THR A 362 18.39 9.64 -0.60
CA THR A 362 16.95 9.97 -0.63
C THR A 362 16.44 10.45 -2.00
N ARG A 363 17.26 10.36 -3.06
CA ARG A 363 16.82 10.72 -4.44
C ARG A 363 15.71 9.84 -5.00
N SER A 364 15.62 8.59 -4.53
CA SER A 364 14.54 7.66 -4.88
C SER A 364 14.37 6.60 -3.78
N VAL A 365 13.20 5.95 -3.75
CA VAL A 365 12.93 4.79 -2.87
C VAL A 365 13.96 3.68 -3.12
N ARG A 366 14.37 3.47 -4.37
CA ARG A 366 15.43 2.51 -4.73
C ARG A 366 16.78 2.88 -4.11
N SER A 367 17.22 4.13 -4.25
CA SER A 367 18.47 4.63 -3.68
C SER A 367 18.51 4.43 -2.16
N PHE A 368 17.38 4.70 -1.49
CA PHE A 368 17.22 4.54 -0.06
C PHE A 368 17.36 3.07 0.36
N LEU A 369 16.66 2.15 -0.32
CA LEU A 369 16.77 0.72 -0.06
C LEU A 369 18.18 0.17 -0.33
N GLU A 370 18.82 0.59 -1.43
CA GLU A 370 20.19 0.15 -1.77
C GLU A 370 21.19 0.65 -0.72
N ALA A 371 20.99 1.85 -0.17
CA ALA A 371 21.75 2.43 0.95
C ALA A 371 21.54 1.77 2.33
N ILE A 372 20.58 0.85 2.51
CA ILE A 372 20.32 0.12 3.77
C ILE A 372 20.79 -1.36 3.69
N PRO A 373 22.09 -1.67 3.78
CA PRO A 373 22.54 -3.02 4.13
C PRO A 373 22.11 -3.41 5.56
N GLN A 374 21.89 -4.69 5.81
CA GLN A 374 21.58 -5.22 7.16
C GLN A 374 22.64 -4.88 8.23
N LYS A 375 23.89 -4.64 7.82
CA LYS A 375 25.01 -4.22 8.69
C LYS A 375 25.68 -2.93 8.17
N GLY A 376 24.90 -2.05 7.53
CA GLY A 376 25.41 -0.82 6.91
C GLY A 376 25.48 0.36 7.89
N THR A 377 26.45 1.24 7.71
CA THR A 377 26.61 2.48 8.50
C THR A 377 25.37 3.37 8.46
N PHE A 378 24.68 3.45 7.33
CA PHE A 378 23.43 4.21 7.20
C PHE A 378 22.28 3.60 8.02
N ARG A 379 22.21 2.27 8.17
CA ARG A 379 21.21 1.62 9.04
C ARG A 379 21.44 1.99 10.50
N ALA A 380 22.69 1.94 10.96
CA ALA A 380 23.06 2.39 12.32
C ALA A 380 22.71 3.88 12.52
N TYR A 381 23.09 4.75 11.57
CA TYR A 381 22.76 6.18 11.60
C TYR A 381 21.25 6.44 11.73
N ILE A 382 20.40 5.74 10.97
CA ILE A 382 18.94 5.86 11.10
C ILE A 382 18.47 5.46 12.50
N LEU A 383 18.93 4.31 13.00
CA LEU A 383 18.55 3.80 14.33
C LEU A 383 19.03 4.72 15.46
N ASP A 384 20.17 5.38 15.31
CA ASP A 384 20.71 6.27 16.33
C ASP A 384 20.11 7.69 16.27
N LYS A 385 19.80 8.20 15.07
CA LYS A 385 18.99 9.42 14.90
C LYS A 385 17.61 9.25 15.53
N CYS A 386 16.98 8.10 15.32
CA CYS A 386 15.73 7.71 15.97
C CYS A 386 15.85 7.76 17.51
N SER A 387 16.96 7.28 18.08
CA SER A 387 17.21 7.32 19.53
C SER A 387 17.65 8.68 20.08
N ALA A 388 17.84 9.68 19.22
CA ALA A 388 17.92 11.08 19.61
C ALA A 388 16.53 11.74 19.63
N GLU A 389 15.71 11.51 18.61
CA GLU A 389 14.35 12.08 18.48
C GLU A 389 13.34 11.56 19.53
N HIS A 390 13.64 10.47 20.28
CA HIS A 390 12.86 10.03 21.45
C HIS A 390 13.31 10.71 22.78
N LYS A 391 14.41 11.49 22.77
CA LYS A 391 14.94 12.16 23.98
C LYS A 391 14.59 13.66 24.03
N THR A 392 13.73 14.09 23.12
CA THR A 392 13.19 15.45 22.92
C THR A 392 11.69 15.37 22.89
#